data_AF-A0A7S0XDX0-F1
#
_entry.id   AF-A0A7S0XDX0-F1
#
_cell.length_a   1.000
_cell.length_b   1.000
_cell.length_c   1.000
_cell.angle_alpha   90.00
_cell.angle_beta   90.00
_cell.angle_gamma   90.00
#
_symmetry.space_group_name_H-M   'P 1'
#
loop_
_entity.id
_entity.type
_entity.pdbx_description
1 polymer ?
#
loop_
_entity_poly.entity_id
_entity_poly.type
_entity_poly.pdbx_seq_one_letter_code
_entity_poly.pdbx_strand_id
1 'polypeptide(L)'
;MKMSTKHFKRFRAPAMVLVAIGLIAGTFLVTYPVSASTLTDPVHRLRFPYIFLSATISWEPAKTMGSFILSMGSVPFTFAILARKLELDLRRTQLPRKEAPVGEVPSVCDLCRWAETVAFILHAISVTGALGVCAAQSHVYMGLHILFASMFFLGGSFAALCQTWVDYGLGNTCSLAVRRFRLVTALVPAVLSPVFISMRGQTAIPVIFFAAVAEITAMAFLCAYYLSWAASFSTFTVVVGAVDHRSGLERGVSGDTSEWDDEEG
;
A
#
# COMPACT_ATOMS: atom_id res chain seq x y z
N MET A 1 -33.61 -14.62 -23.27
CA MET A 1 -33.81 -13.54 -22.27
C MET A 1 -32.53 -12.71 -22.22
N LYS A 2 -32.53 -11.47 -22.74
CA LYS A 2 -31.34 -10.58 -22.71
C LYS A 2 -31.18 -10.05 -21.29
N MET A 3 -30.24 -10.60 -20.52
CA MET A 3 -29.86 -10.01 -19.24
C MET A 3 -29.18 -8.66 -19.49
N SER A 4 -29.80 -7.58 -19.02
CA SER A 4 -29.23 -6.23 -19.02
C SER A 4 -28.05 -6.19 -18.05
N THR A 5 -26.82 -6.29 -18.57
CA THR A 5 -25.55 -6.21 -17.83
C THR A 5 -25.18 -4.79 -17.40
N LYS A 6 -26.15 -3.97 -16.96
CA LYS A 6 -25.96 -2.52 -16.74
C LYS A 6 -25.47 -2.11 -15.34
N HIS A 7 -25.12 -3.03 -14.45
CA HIS A 7 -24.73 -2.67 -13.07
C HIS A 7 -23.27 -2.99 -12.68
N PHE A 8 -22.40 -3.25 -13.65
CA PHE A 8 -20.99 -3.46 -13.35
C PHE A 8 -20.22 -2.14 -13.40
N LYS A 9 -19.99 -1.51 -12.24
CA LYS A 9 -19.08 -0.36 -12.14
C LYS A 9 -17.64 -0.87 -12.09
N ARG A 10 -16.81 -0.42 -13.04
CA ARG A 10 -15.37 -0.67 -13.03
C ARG A 10 -14.74 0.04 -11.81
N PHE A 11 -14.08 -0.73 -10.96
CA PHE A 11 -13.31 -0.16 -9.85
C PHE A 11 -12.11 0.63 -10.41
N ARG A 12 -12.02 1.94 -10.12
CA ARG A 12 -10.94 2.81 -10.62
C ARG A 12 -9.67 2.75 -9.75
N ALA A 13 -9.23 1.54 -9.40
CA ALA A 13 -8.02 1.29 -8.60
C ALA A 13 -6.77 2.05 -9.10
N PRO A 14 -6.47 2.11 -10.42
CA PRO A 14 -5.32 2.86 -10.91
C PRO A 14 -5.40 4.36 -10.58
N ALA A 15 -6.58 4.96 -10.69
CA ALA A 15 -6.77 6.37 -10.37
C ALA A 15 -6.60 6.64 -8.87
N MET A 16 -7.05 5.74 -8.00
CA MET A 16 -6.86 5.86 -6.55
C MET A 16 -5.38 5.87 -6.18
N VAL A 17 -4.58 4.98 -6.77
CA VAL A 17 -3.12 4.95 -6.57
C VAL A 17 -2.46 6.24 -7.04
N LEU A 18 -2.79 6.71 -8.25
CA LEU A 18 -2.22 7.93 -8.80
C LEU A 18 -2.57 9.15 -7.96
N VAL A 19 -3.81 9.27 -7.52
CA VAL A 19 -4.26 10.35 -6.62
C VAL A 19 -3.54 10.25 -5.28
N ALA A 20 -3.45 9.07 -4.68
CA ALA A 20 -2.76 8.87 -3.41
C ALA A 20 -1.28 9.29 -3.49
N ILE A 21 -0.55 8.78 -4.48
CA ILE A 21 0.86 9.11 -4.68
C ILE A 21 1.03 10.60 -4.99
N GLY A 22 0.18 11.16 -5.86
CA GLY A 22 0.22 12.57 -6.22
C GLY A 22 -0.02 13.48 -5.02
N LEU A 23 -0.97 13.14 -4.14
CA LEU A 23 -1.22 13.87 -2.91
C LEU A 23 -0.06 13.72 -1.92
N ILE A 24 0.40 12.50 -1.65
CA ILE A 24 1.47 12.23 -0.69
C ILE A 24 2.80 12.90 -1.13
N ALA A 25 3.19 12.76 -2.40
CA ALA A 25 4.38 13.43 -2.93
C ALA A 25 4.18 14.95 -3.02
N GLY A 26 2.98 15.38 -3.43
CA GLY A 26 2.57 16.77 -3.53
C GLY A 26 2.64 17.50 -2.19
N THR A 27 2.31 16.84 -1.08
CA THR A 27 2.50 17.38 0.28
C THR A 27 3.89 17.96 0.43
N PHE A 28 4.93 17.14 0.22
CA PHE A 28 6.31 17.56 0.46
C PHE A 28 6.81 18.57 -0.57
N LEU A 29 6.37 18.46 -1.83
CA LEU A 29 6.70 19.43 -2.88
C LEU A 29 6.12 20.83 -2.60
N VAL A 30 4.98 20.90 -1.90
CA VAL A 30 4.33 22.17 -1.54
C VAL A 30 4.86 22.68 -0.20
N THR A 31 4.99 21.81 0.80
CA THR A 31 5.29 22.23 2.17
C THR A 31 6.75 22.62 2.34
N TYR A 32 7.67 22.04 1.56
CA TYR A 32 9.08 22.40 1.59
C TYR A 32 9.33 23.86 1.18
N PRO A 33 8.93 24.34 -0.02
CA PRO A 33 9.15 25.73 -0.40
C PRO A 33 8.39 26.70 0.49
N VAL A 34 7.15 26.36 0.92
CA VAL A 34 6.39 27.22 1.83
C VAL A 34 7.15 27.41 3.15
N SER A 35 7.59 26.31 3.78
CA SER A 35 8.32 26.34 5.04
C SER A 35 9.69 27.03 4.96
N ALA A 36 10.33 27.02 3.78
CA ALA A 36 11.59 27.72 3.55
C ALA A 36 11.42 29.20 3.13
N SER A 37 10.22 29.60 2.72
CA SER A 37 9.95 30.92 2.14
C SER A 37 9.66 32.00 3.16
N THR A 38 9.49 33.22 2.66
CA THR A 38 9.05 34.37 3.46
C THR A 38 7.61 34.26 3.98
N LEU A 39 6.82 33.30 3.47
CA LEU A 39 5.46 33.02 3.96
C LEU A 39 5.44 32.43 5.37
N THR A 40 6.53 31.80 5.81
CA THR A 40 6.71 31.34 7.18
C THR A 40 7.45 32.40 7.99
N ASP A 41 7.09 32.56 9.27
CA ASP A 41 7.75 33.47 10.20
C ASP A 41 9.26 33.22 10.23
N PRO A 42 10.14 34.26 10.17
CA PRO A 42 11.59 34.12 10.24
C PRO A 42 12.15 33.23 11.36
N VAL A 43 11.45 33.15 12.50
CA VAL A 43 11.81 32.31 13.67
C VAL A 43 11.52 30.84 13.39
N HIS A 44 10.55 30.54 12.54
CA HIS A 44 10.04 29.21 12.23
C HIS A 44 10.39 28.71 10.84
N ARG A 45 10.98 29.57 9.99
CA ARG A 45 11.46 29.19 8.66
C ARG A 45 12.37 27.99 8.77
N LEU A 46 12.13 27.01 7.90
CA LEU A 46 12.93 25.81 7.79
C LEU A 46 14.35 26.22 7.39
N ARG A 47 15.24 26.30 8.37
CA ARG A 47 16.67 26.43 8.15
C ARG A 47 17.23 25.03 8.02
N PHE A 48 18.07 24.79 7.02
CA PHE A 48 18.93 23.62 7.08
C PHE A 48 19.69 23.68 8.42
N PRO A 49 19.65 22.65 9.29
CA PRO A 49 19.33 21.25 9.02
C PRO A 49 18.10 20.71 9.78
N TYR A 50 16.96 20.54 9.11
CA TYR A 50 15.88 19.67 9.61
C TYR A 50 15.88 18.37 8.80
N ILE A 51 16.13 17.26 9.48
CA ILE A 51 16.49 15.96 8.87
C ILE A 51 15.28 15.24 8.24
N PHE A 52 14.05 15.58 8.63
CA PHE A 52 12.84 14.89 8.18
C PHE A 52 12.00 15.78 7.27
N LEU A 53 11.53 15.24 6.15
CA LEU A 53 10.52 15.81 5.26
C LEU A 53 9.24 16.13 6.05
N SER A 54 8.92 15.33 7.06
CA SER A 54 7.79 15.61 7.97
C SER A 54 7.97 16.89 8.79
N ALA A 55 9.20 17.40 8.95
CA ALA A 55 9.43 18.68 9.60
C ALA A 55 8.92 19.86 8.75
N THR A 56 8.76 19.68 7.44
CA THR A 56 8.19 20.71 6.54
C THR A 56 6.73 21.04 6.84
N ILE A 57 6.03 20.23 7.64
CA ILE A 57 4.63 20.46 8.02
C ILE A 57 4.48 20.91 9.49
N SER A 58 5.55 21.45 10.07
CA SER A 58 5.58 21.77 11.51
C SER A 58 4.95 23.11 11.87
N TRP A 59 4.97 24.08 10.95
CA TRP A 59 4.58 25.47 11.20
C TRP A 59 3.65 26.00 10.13
N GLU A 60 2.80 26.95 10.50
CA GLU A 60 1.90 27.61 9.55
C GLU A 60 2.70 28.47 8.53
N PRO A 61 2.24 28.57 7.28
CA PRO A 61 1.01 27.96 6.73
C PRO A 61 1.21 26.54 6.16
N ALA A 62 2.45 26.04 6.11
CA ALA A 62 2.76 24.72 5.55
C ALA A 62 2.11 23.58 6.35
N LYS A 63 1.95 23.75 7.67
CA LYS A 63 1.26 22.79 8.54
C LYS A 63 -0.17 22.55 8.09
N THR A 64 -1.00 23.60 7.96
CA THR A 64 -2.40 23.42 7.55
C THR A 64 -2.51 22.74 6.19
N MET A 65 -1.75 23.23 5.21
CA MET A 65 -1.77 22.65 3.85
C MET A 65 -1.24 21.22 3.83
N GLY A 66 -0.11 20.97 4.48
CA GLY A 66 0.56 19.69 4.50
C GLY A 66 -0.23 18.62 5.23
N SER A 67 -0.76 18.93 6.41
CA SER A 67 -1.63 18.02 7.16
C SER A 67 -2.92 17.70 6.39
N PHE A 68 -3.50 18.69 5.70
CA PHE A 68 -4.68 18.45 4.86
C PHE A 68 -4.36 17.54 3.67
N ILE A 69 -3.32 17.84 2.90
CA ILE A 69 -2.98 17.06 1.69
C ILE A 69 -2.53 15.64 2.08
N LEU A 70 -1.72 15.48 3.13
CA LEU A 70 -1.24 14.18 3.59
C LEU A 70 -2.37 13.31 4.15
N SER A 71 -3.28 13.88 4.94
CA SER A 71 -4.47 13.15 5.42
C SER A 71 -5.39 12.76 4.26
N MET A 72 -5.64 13.67 3.30
CA MET A 72 -6.39 13.37 2.08
C MET A 72 -5.73 12.32 1.19
N GLY A 73 -4.40 12.22 1.19
CA GLY A 73 -3.65 11.18 0.48
C GLY A 73 -3.70 9.80 1.16
N SER A 74 -3.80 9.77 2.49
CA SER A 74 -3.85 8.52 3.28
C SER A 74 -5.13 7.70 3.01
N VAL A 75 -6.25 8.37 2.73
CA VAL A 75 -7.55 7.74 2.44
C VAL A 75 -7.52 6.92 1.13
N PRO A 76 -7.21 7.50 -0.05
CA PRO A 76 -7.11 6.75 -1.30
C PRO A 76 -5.96 5.73 -1.26
N PHE A 77 -4.90 5.97 -0.48
CA PHE A 77 -3.85 4.97 -0.27
C PHE A 77 -4.39 3.74 0.48
N THR A 78 -5.21 3.94 1.51
CA THR A 78 -5.89 2.85 2.23
C THR A 78 -6.80 2.06 1.29
N PHE A 79 -7.57 2.73 0.43
CA PHE A 79 -8.36 2.05 -0.59
C PHE A 79 -7.51 1.28 -1.61
N ALA A 80 -6.36 1.81 -2.01
CA ALA A 80 -5.43 1.11 -2.88
C ALA A 80 -4.86 -0.16 -2.23
N ILE A 81 -4.55 -0.13 -0.93
CA ILE A 81 -4.14 -1.30 -0.15
C ILE A 81 -5.25 -2.36 -0.15
N LEU A 82 -6.51 -1.97 0.13
CA LEU A 82 -7.64 -2.90 0.11
C LEU A 82 -7.89 -3.49 -1.30
N ALA A 83 -7.78 -2.66 -2.33
CA ALA A 83 -7.88 -3.11 -3.72
C ALA A 83 -6.78 -4.11 -4.07
N ARG A 84 -5.57 -3.90 -3.54
CA ARG A 84 -4.45 -4.82 -3.68
C ARG A 84 -4.72 -6.15 -2.99
N LYS A 85 -5.30 -6.14 -1.78
CA LYS A 85 -5.73 -7.36 -1.08
C LYS A 85 -6.70 -8.16 -1.94
N LEU A 86 -7.75 -7.50 -2.42
CA LEU A 86 -8.80 -8.12 -3.24
C LEU A 86 -8.22 -8.71 -4.53
N GLU A 87 -7.30 -8.00 -5.19
CA GLU A 87 -6.59 -8.50 -6.36
C GLU A 87 -5.82 -9.79 -6.05
N LEU A 88 -5.04 -9.81 -4.96
CA LEU A 88 -4.26 -10.98 -4.58
C LEU A 88 -5.16 -12.18 -4.24
N ASP A 89 -6.26 -11.95 -3.53
CA ASP A 89 -7.21 -13.01 -3.18
C ASP A 89 -7.90 -13.59 -4.42
N LEU A 90 -8.32 -12.75 -5.36
CA LEU A 90 -8.92 -13.21 -6.62
C LEU A 90 -7.91 -13.91 -7.54
N ARG A 91 -6.65 -13.46 -7.59
CA ARG A 91 -5.62 -14.17 -8.35
C ARG A 91 -5.32 -15.55 -7.77
N ARG A 92 -5.44 -15.72 -6.45
CA ARG A 92 -5.29 -17.04 -5.81
C ARG A 92 -6.43 -18.00 -6.15
N THR A 93 -7.66 -17.52 -6.27
CA THR A 93 -8.79 -18.38 -6.69
C THR A 93 -8.71 -18.73 -8.17
N GLN A 94 -8.08 -17.88 -8.98
CA GLN A 94 -7.86 -18.09 -10.42
C GLN A 94 -6.60 -18.89 -10.75
N LEU A 95 -5.66 -19.06 -9.81
CA LEU A 95 -4.57 -20.01 -9.98
C LEU A 95 -5.22 -21.39 -10.15
N PRO A 96 -5.12 -22.04 -11.32
CA PRO A 96 -5.50 -23.44 -11.38
C PRO A 96 -4.66 -24.14 -10.30
N ARG A 97 -5.26 -25.06 -9.55
CA ARG A 97 -4.51 -26.09 -8.82
C ARG A 97 -3.76 -26.96 -9.84
N LYS A 98 -2.87 -26.36 -10.62
CA LYS A 98 -1.98 -27.03 -11.53
C LYS A 98 -0.86 -27.56 -10.64
N GLU A 99 -1.03 -28.81 -10.27
CA GLU A 99 0.09 -29.74 -10.09
C GLU A 99 1.06 -29.34 -8.97
N ALA A 100 0.56 -29.19 -7.75
CA ALA A 100 1.36 -29.69 -6.63
C ALA A 100 1.20 -31.22 -6.68
N PRO A 101 2.27 -32.00 -6.93
CA PRO A 101 2.17 -33.45 -6.81
C PRO A 101 1.61 -33.77 -5.42
N VAL A 102 0.67 -34.71 -5.35
CA VAL A 102 0.07 -35.17 -4.10
C VAL A 102 1.21 -35.61 -3.18
N GLY A 103 1.59 -34.74 -2.23
CA GLY A 103 2.73 -34.96 -1.32
C GLY A 103 3.71 -33.80 -1.15
N GLU A 104 3.78 -32.81 -2.06
CA GLU A 104 4.72 -31.67 -1.92
C GLU A 104 4.06 -30.41 -1.34
N VAL A 105 4.19 -30.33 -0.02
CA VAL A 105 4.20 -29.22 0.95
C VAL A 105 3.37 -27.94 0.67
N PRO A 106 2.33 -27.67 1.50
CA PRO A 106 1.62 -26.39 1.61
C PRO A 106 2.47 -25.14 1.98
N SER A 107 3.75 -25.32 2.30
CA SER A 107 4.59 -24.32 2.99
C SER A 107 4.84 -23.04 2.19
N VAL A 108 4.93 -23.12 0.86
CA VAL A 108 5.15 -21.95 0.00
C VAL A 108 3.92 -21.03 -0.01
N CYS A 109 2.72 -21.61 0.00
CA CYS A 109 1.46 -20.86 0.12
C CYS A 109 1.30 -20.23 1.50
N ASP A 110 1.67 -20.96 2.56
CA ASP A 110 1.56 -20.48 3.94
C ASP A 110 2.55 -19.34 4.25
N LEU A 111 3.80 -19.44 3.78
CA LEU A 111 4.80 -18.38 3.91
C LEU A 111 4.37 -17.12 3.15
N CYS A 112 3.83 -17.27 1.94
CA CYS A 112 3.30 -16.14 1.17
C CYS A 112 2.08 -15.50 1.85
N ARG A 113 1.21 -16.28 2.48
CA ARG A 113 0.05 -15.79 3.23
C ARG A 113 0.46 -15.04 4.50
N TRP A 114 1.49 -15.53 5.19
CA TRP A 114 2.06 -14.83 6.33
C TRP A 114 2.72 -13.51 5.92
N ALA A 115 3.58 -13.53 4.89
CA ALA A 115 4.25 -12.33 4.37
C ALA A 115 3.24 -11.28 3.89
N GLU A 116 2.14 -11.73 3.26
CA GLU A 116 1.03 -10.85 2.91
C GLU A 116 0.37 -10.22 4.14
N THR A 117 0.04 -11.01 5.16
CA THR A 117 -0.59 -10.51 6.40
C THR A 117 0.30 -9.45 7.05
N VAL A 118 1.59 -9.73 7.15
CA VAL A 118 2.60 -8.78 7.65
C VAL A 118 2.63 -7.52 6.80
N ALA A 119 2.60 -7.64 5.46
CA ALA A 119 2.56 -6.48 4.58
C ALA A 119 1.33 -5.60 4.84
N PHE A 120 0.15 -6.17 5.07
CA PHE A 120 -1.06 -5.40 5.38
C PHE A 120 -1.00 -4.71 6.74
N ILE A 121 -0.48 -5.38 7.76
CA ILE A 121 -0.25 -4.78 9.08
C ILE A 121 0.72 -3.60 8.96
N LEU A 122 1.83 -3.77 8.22
CA LEU A 122 2.82 -2.72 8.01
C LEU A 122 2.27 -1.53 7.21
N HIS A 123 1.40 -1.78 6.22
CA HIS A 123 0.67 -0.71 5.55
C HIS A 123 -0.26 0.05 6.51
N ALA A 124 -0.98 -0.64 7.40
CA ALA A 124 -1.82 0.00 8.41
C ALA A 124 -1.00 0.84 9.39
N ILE A 125 0.17 0.34 9.81
CA ILE A 125 1.16 1.10 10.59
C ILE A 125 1.61 2.35 9.84
N SER A 126 1.90 2.23 8.54
CA SER A 126 2.33 3.36 7.70
C SER A 126 1.24 4.43 7.57
N VAL A 127 -0.01 4.04 7.28
CA VAL A 127 -1.17 4.95 7.23
C VAL A 127 -1.38 5.65 8.57
N THR A 128 -1.29 4.90 9.67
CA THR A 128 -1.39 5.47 11.02
C THR A 128 -0.27 6.47 11.29
N GLY A 129 0.95 6.16 10.83
CA GLY A 129 2.09 7.08 10.88
C GLY A 129 1.83 8.36 10.10
N ALA A 130 1.31 8.27 8.87
CA ALA A 130 0.99 9.46 8.06
C ALA A 130 -0.03 10.38 8.77
N LEU A 131 -1.11 9.80 9.30
CA LEU A 131 -2.14 10.55 10.05
C LEU A 131 -1.57 11.11 11.36
N GLY A 132 -0.75 10.33 12.06
CA GLY A 132 -0.10 10.73 13.30
C GLY A 132 0.86 11.90 13.11
N VAL A 133 1.61 11.93 12.00
CA VAL A 133 2.47 13.07 11.62
C VAL A 133 1.64 14.34 11.38
N CYS A 134 0.43 14.21 10.81
CA CYS A 134 -0.49 15.34 10.62
C CYS A 134 -1.02 15.90 11.95
N ALA A 135 -1.21 15.03 12.95
CA ALA A 135 -1.78 15.37 14.25
C ALA A 135 -0.73 15.84 15.27
N ALA A 136 0.45 15.20 15.30
CA ALA A 136 1.51 15.48 16.25
C ALA A 136 2.49 16.51 15.66
N GLN A 137 2.37 17.77 16.09
CA GLN A 137 3.25 18.85 15.65
C GLN A 137 4.66 18.64 16.20
N SER A 138 5.68 18.67 15.34
CA SER A 138 7.07 18.37 15.75
C SER A 138 7.63 19.32 16.81
N HIS A 139 7.19 20.59 16.81
CA HIS A 139 7.66 21.60 17.76
C HIS A 139 7.00 21.48 19.16
N VAL A 140 5.84 20.82 19.25
CA VAL A 140 5.13 20.59 20.52
C VAL A 140 5.41 19.18 21.05
N TYR A 141 5.29 18.18 20.17
CA TYR A 141 5.35 16.76 20.51
C TYR A 141 6.45 16.08 19.69
N MET A 142 7.69 16.58 19.80
CA MET A 142 8.81 16.10 18.99
C MET A 142 8.91 14.57 19.00
N GLY A 143 8.99 13.95 20.18
CA GLY A 143 9.07 12.49 20.35
C GLY A 143 7.95 11.72 19.65
N LEU A 144 6.71 12.19 19.78
CA LEU A 144 5.55 11.55 19.16
C LEU A 144 5.55 11.72 17.64
N HIS A 145 5.94 12.89 17.15
CA HIS A 145 6.14 13.14 15.72
C HIS A 145 7.25 12.24 15.14
N ILE A 146 8.32 11.99 15.91
CA ILE A 146 9.37 11.03 15.53
C ILE A 146 8.77 9.66 15.32
N LEU A 147 8.03 9.18 16.31
CA LEU A 147 7.44 7.85 16.30
C LEU A 147 6.53 7.67 15.07
N PHE A 148 5.65 8.64 14.81
CA PHE A 148 4.75 8.56 13.67
C PHE A 148 5.46 8.65 12.32
N ALA A 149 6.49 9.50 12.19
CA ALA A 149 7.31 9.55 10.98
C ALA A 149 8.04 8.21 10.74
N SER A 150 8.57 7.60 11.80
CA SER A 150 9.19 6.27 11.73
C SER A 150 8.18 5.19 11.34
N MET A 151 6.97 5.21 11.92
CA MET A 151 5.89 4.30 11.52
C MET A 151 5.54 4.44 10.04
N PHE A 152 5.44 5.68 9.54
CA PHE A 152 5.14 5.97 8.13
C PHE A 152 6.19 5.35 7.20
N PHE A 153 7.46 5.70 7.39
CA PHE A 153 8.54 5.29 6.50
C PHE A 153 8.93 3.82 6.65
N LEU A 154 9.14 3.33 7.88
CA LEU A 154 9.50 1.92 8.09
C LEU A 154 8.34 1.00 7.72
N GLY A 155 7.12 1.36 8.14
CA GLY A 155 5.92 0.62 7.77
C GLY A 155 5.77 0.51 6.27
N GLY A 156 5.87 1.63 5.53
CA GLY A 156 5.74 1.64 4.07
C GLY A 156 6.85 0.86 3.37
N SER A 157 8.09 0.97 3.85
CA SER A 157 9.26 0.31 3.26
C SER A 157 9.23 -1.21 3.42
N PHE A 158 8.97 -1.69 4.64
CA PHE A 158 8.91 -3.12 4.90
C PHE A 158 7.62 -3.73 4.33
N ALA A 159 6.51 -2.99 4.30
CA ALA A 159 5.29 -3.45 3.62
C ALA A 159 5.54 -3.69 2.12
N ALA A 160 6.23 -2.75 1.46
CA ALA A 160 6.62 -2.89 0.05
C ALA A 160 7.50 -4.13 -0.15
N LEU A 161 8.52 -4.34 0.69
CA LEU A 161 9.40 -5.50 0.60
C LEU A 161 8.63 -6.82 0.77
N CYS A 162 7.76 -6.92 1.79
CA CYS A 162 6.93 -8.10 2.00
C CYS A 162 6.00 -8.37 0.80
N GLN A 163 5.40 -7.34 0.21
CA GLN A 163 4.59 -7.51 -1.00
C GLN A 163 5.39 -7.95 -2.22
N THR A 164 6.67 -7.55 -2.35
CA THR A 164 7.50 -8.10 -3.43
C THR A 164 7.69 -9.60 -3.29
N TRP A 165 7.91 -10.12 -2.08
CA TRP A 165 7.97 -11.57 -1.86
C TRP A 165 6.65 -12.26 -2.23
N VAL A 166 5.50 -11.67 -1.92
CA VAL A 166 4.19 -12.20 -2.33
C VAL A 166 4.05 -12.22 -3.86
N ASP A 167 4.49 -11.16 -4.55
CA ASP A 167 4.47 -11.09 -6.01
C ASP A 167 5.36 -12.13 -6.70
N TYR A 168 6.53 -12.40 -6.13
CA TYR A 168 7.40 -13.47 -6.61
C TYR A 168 6.79 -14.84 -6.34
N GLY A 169 6.26 -15.06 -5.13
CA GLY A 169 5.66 -16.34 -4.72
C GLY A 169 4.41 -16.71 -5.51
N LEU A 170 3.55 -15.74 -5.87
CA LEU A 170 2.35 -16.02 -6.65
C LEU A 170 2.60 -16.21 -8.14
N GLY A 171 3.75 -15.79 -8.68
CA GLY A 171 4.15 -16.15 -10.04
C GLY A 171 3.44 -15.42 -11.19
N ASN A 172 2.14 -15.12 -11.00
CA ASN A 172 1.17 -14.73 -12.00
C ASN A 172 0.62 -13.29 -11.81
N THR A 173 1.12 -12.55 -10.82
CA THR A 173 0.59 -11.21 -10.49
C THR A 173 1.01 -10.16 -11.51
N CYS A 174 2.22 -10.26 -12.05
CA CYS A 174 2.75 -9.37 -13.07
C CYS A 174 3.93 -10.00 -13.81
N SER A 175 4.37 -9.36 -14.91
CA SER A 175 5.53 -9.81 -15.68
C SER A 175 6.80 -9.86 -14.81
N LEU A 176 7.77 -10.69 -15.20
CA LEU A 176 9.05 -10.77 -14.48
C LEU A 176 9.77 -9.42 -14.42
N ALA A 177 9.65 -8.60 -15.46
CA ALA A 177 10.23 -7.25 -15.51
C ALA A 177 9.62 -6.33 -14.43
N VAL A 178 8.29 -6.34 -14.25
CA VAL A 178 7.61 -5.55 -13.23
C VAL A 178 7.98 -6.03 -11.82
N ARG A 179 8.12 -7.34 -11.61
CA ARG A 179 8.56 -7.89 -10.31
C ARG A 179 9.97 -7.47 -9.94
N ARG A 180 10.90 -7.52 -10.91
CA ARG A 180 12.28 -7.05 -10.71
C ARG A 180 12.32 -5.55 -10.40
N PHE A 181 11.55 -4.75 -11.16
CA PHE A 181 11.41 -3.33 -10.89
C PHE A 181 10.91 -3.09 -9.46
N ARG A 182 9.82 -3.75 -9.06
CA ARG A 182 9.25 -3.67 -7.72
C ARG A 182 10.25 -4.03 -6.63
N LEU A 183 11.00 -5.12 -6.80
CA LEU A 183 12.04 -5.54 -5.87
C LEU A 183 13.09 -4.45 -5.67
N VAL A 184 13.65 -3.90 -6.75
CA VAL A 184 14.63 -2.80 -6.67
C VAL A 184 14.01 -1.59 -5.98
N THR A 185 12.80 -1.19 -6.36
CA THR A 185 12.11 -0.04 -5.78
C THR A 185 11.69 -0.21 -4.31
N ALA A 186 11.55 -1.45 -3.82
CA ALA A 186 11.25 -1.75 -2.43
C ALA A 186 12.51 -1.92 -1.56
N LEU A 187 13.60 -2.47 -2.13
CA LEU A 187 14.86 -2.68 -1.41
C LEU A 187 15.51 -1.36 -0.99
N VAL A 188 15.58 -0.38 -1.90
CA VAL A 188 16.17 0.93 -1.62
C VAL A 188 15.57 1.59 -0.38
N PRO A 189 14.24 1.80 -0.27
CA PRO A 189 13.65 2.40 0.92
C PRO A 189 13.75 1.50 2.17
N ALA A 190 13.74 0.17 2.02
CA ALA A 190 13.95 -0.75 3.15
C ALA A 190 15.34 -0.60 3.78
N VAL A 191 16.36 -0.27 2.99
CA VAL A 191 17.72 0.01 3.48
C VAL A 191 17.86 1.45 3.96
N LEU A 192 17.37 2.43 3.19
CA LEU A 192 17.58 3.85 3.50
C LEU A 192 16.73 4.33 4.67
N SER A 193 15.52 3.78 4.88
CA SER A 193 14.64 4.24 5.95
C SER A 193 15.22 4.05 7.36
N PRO A 194 15.73 2.87 7.74
CA PRO A 194 16.44 2.71 9.00
C PRO A 194 17.64 3.65 9.14
N VAL A 195 18.38 3.86 8.04
CA VAL A 195 19.60 4.68 8.04
C VAL A 195 19.29 6.13 8.38
N PHE A 196 18.41 6.82 7.64
CA PHE A 196 18.11 8.22 7.95
C PHE A 196 17.37 8.37 9.29
N ILE A 197 16.59 7.38 9.70
CA ILE A 197 15.93 7.38 11.02
C ILE A 197 16.96 7.30 12.15
N SER A 198 17.98 6.44 12.03
CA SER A 198 19.07 6.34 13.01
C SER A 198 19.94 7.60 13.09
N MET A 199 20.00 8.37 12.01
CA MET A 199 20.73 9.65 11.96
C MET A 199 19.91 10.82 12.52
N ARG A 200 18.73 10.57 13.07
CA ARG A 200 17.90 11.62 13.67
C ARG A 200 18.56 12.23 14.90
N GLY A 201 18.53 13.56 14.97
CA GLY A 201 19.09 14.33 16.09
C GLY A 201 20.60 14.57 15.99
N GLN A 202 21.24 14.12 14.91
CA GLN A 202 22.64 14.44 14.63
C GLN A 202 22.80 15.93 14.28
N THR A 203 23.90 16.53 14.71
CA THR A 203 24.20 17.97 14.49
C THR A 203 25.29 18.20 13.45
N ALA A 204 26.02 17.15 13.06
CA ALA A 204 27.06 17.23 12.05
C ALA A 204 26.46 17.45 10.66
N ILE A 205 26.80 18.58 10.02
CA ILE A 205 26.29 18.98 8.70
C ILE A 205 26.38 17.86 7.64
N PRO A 206 27.51 17.13 7.50
CA PRO A 206 27.60 16.05 6.51
C PRO A 206 26.61 14.91 6.75
N VAL A 207 26.38 14.56 8.01
CA VAL A 207 25.46 13.47 8.40
C VAL A 207 24.03 13.86 8.10
N ILE A 208 23.67 15.12 8.37
CA ILE A 208 22.33 15.63 8.10
C ILE A 208 22.07 15.69 6.59
N PHE A 209 23.04 16.18 5.81
CA PHE A 209 22.92 16.21 4.36
C PHE A 209 22.68 14.80 3.80
N PHE A 210 23.46 13.82 4.24
CA PHE A 210 23.29 12.43 3.84
C PHE A 210 21.92 11.87 4.25
N ALA A 211 21.46 12.12 5.47
CA ALA A 211 20.16 11.66 5.96
C ALA A 211 19.00 12.25 5.14
N ALA A 212 19.05 13.54 4.79
CA ALA A 212 18.03 14.19 3.95
C ALA A 212 18.00 13.59 2.53
N VAL A 213 19.16 13.34 1.92
CA VAL A 213 19.25 12.68 0.61
C VAL A 213 18.70 11.25 0.69
N ALA A 214 19.02 10.52 1.75
CA ALA A 214 18.52 9.16 1.96
C ALA A 214 16.99 9.13 2.13
N GLU A 215 16.40 10.09 2.86
CA GLU A 215 14.96 10.20 3.02
C GLU A 215 14.24 10.52 1.71
N ILE A 216 14.71 11.52 0.95
CA ILE A 216 14.13 11.87 -0.35
C ILE A 216 14.23 10.69 -1.33
N THR A 217 15.37 9.99 -1.33
CA THR A 217 15.59 8.81 -2.17
C THR A 217 14.65 7.67 -1.78
N ALA A 218 14.51 7.39 -0.47
CA ALA A 218 13.56 6.38 0.02
C ALA A 218 12.13 6.72 -0.41
N MET A 219 11.73 7.99 -0.26
CA MET A 219 10.40 8.46 -0.65
C MET A 219 10.15 8.30 -2.15
N ALA A 220 11.10 8.71 -2.99
CA ALA A 220 10.98 8.61 -4.45
C ALA A 220 10.84 7.15 -4.90
N PHE A 221 11.63 6.24 -4.32
CA PHE A 221 11.57 4.81 -4.63
C PHE A 221 10.28 4.16 -4.11
N LEU A 222 9.76 4.57 -2.95
CA LEU A 222 8.43 4.15 -2.49
C LEU A 222 7.33 4.62 -3.45
N CYS A 223 7.35 5.88 -3.88
CA CYS A 223 6.40 6.38 -4.87
C CYS A 223 6.48 5.58 -6.18
N ALA A 224 7.69 5.28 -6.68
CA ALA A 224 7.89 4.46 -7.86
C ALA A 224 7.35 3.02 -7.67
N TYR A 225 7.60 2.43 -6.50
CA TYR A 225 7.07 1.12 -6.13
C TYR A 225 5.53 1.10 -6.19
N TYR A 226 4.87 2.04 -5.50
CA TYR A 226 3.41 2.09 -5.49
C TYR A 226 2.82 2.48 -6.85
N LEU A 227 3.52 3.30 -7.64
CA LEU A 227 3.09 3.64 -9.00
C LEU A 227 3.00 2.39 -9.88
N SER A 228 3.90 1.42 -9.66
CA SER A 228 3.85 0.14 -10.38
C SER A 228 2.57 -0.66 -10.07
N TRP A 229 1.85 -0.39 -8.98
CA TRP A 229 0.56 -1.03 -8.71
C TRP A 229 -0.51 -0.56 -9.68
N ALA A 230 -0.45 0.68 -10.16
CA ALA A 230 -1.38 1.18 -11.17
C ALA A 230 -1.34 0.32 -12.45
N ALA A 231 -0.15 -0.14 -12.85
CA ALA A 231 0.02 -1.05 -13.98
C ALA A 231 -0.57 -2.46 -13.73
N SER A 232 -0.49 -2.98 -12.49
CA SER A 232 -1.18 -4.23 -12.14
C SER A 232 -2.69 -4.05 -12.15
N PHE A 233 -3.19 -2.96 -11.57
CA PHE A 233 -4.61 -2.66 -11.52
C PHE A 233 -5.23 -2.41 -12.90
N SER A 234 -4.49 -1.86 -13.87
CA SER A 234 -5.00 -1.70 -15.24
C SER A 234 -5.23 -3.02 -15.96
N THR A 235 -4.58 -4.10 -15.52
CA THR A 235 -4.80 -5.46 -16.07
C THR A 235 -5.94 -6.19 -15.38
N PHE A 236 -6.57 -5.58 -14.36
CA PHE A 236 -7.53 -6.23 -13.49
C PHE A 236 -8.87 -5.48 -13.50
N THR A 237 -9.93 -6.15 -13.95
CA THR A 237 -11.29 -5.62 -13.84
C THR A 237 -12.02 -6.37 -12.73
N VAL A 238 -12.18 -5.74 -11.56
CA VAL A 238 -13.13 -6.23 -10.55
C VAL A 238 -14.52 -5.92 -11.05
N VAL A 239 -15.25 -6.96 -11.42
CA VAL A 239 -16.65 -6.90 -11.78
C VAL A 239 -17.45 -7.14 -10.49
N VAL A 240 -17.78 -6.08 -9.77
CA VAL A 240 -18.68 -6.18 -8.60
C VAL A 240 -20.10 -6.38 -9.13
N GLY A 241 -20.56 -7.62 -9.14
CA GLY A 241 -21.97 -7.95 -9.33
C GLY A 241 -22.68 -7.98 -7.99
N ALA A 242 -23.85 -7.35 -7.91
CA ALA A 242 -24.87 -7.80 -6.98
C ALA A 242 -25.38 -9.15 -7.51
N VAL A 243 -24.67 -10.23 -7.18
CA VAL A 243 -25.18 -11.58 -7.38
C VAL A 243 -25.53 -12.07 -5.98
N ASP A 244 -26.83 -12.12 -5.71
CA ASP A 244 -27.40 -12.89 -4.62
C ASP A 244 -26.76 -14.27 -4.63
N HIS A 245 -25.96 -14.56 -3.61
CA HIS A 245 -25.44 -15.90 -3.35
C HIS A 245 -26.48 -16.72 -2.58
N ARG A 246 -27.74 -16.66 -3.03
CA ARG A 246 -28.82 -17.58 -2.61
C ARG A 246 -29.26 -18.37 -3.84
N SER A 247 -29.48 -19.67 -3.62
CA SER A 247 -29.93 -20.71 -4.57
C SER A 247 -28.97 -21.08 -5.72
N GLY A 248 -27.91 -21.80 -5.37
CA GLY A 248 -27.23 -22.75 -6.28
C GLY A 248 -26.92 -24.10 -5.60
N LEU A 249 -27.43 -24.29 -4.38
CA LEU A 249 -27.40 -25.52 -3.59
C LEU A 249 -28.78 -26.20 -3.65
N GLU A 250 -29.40 -26.17 -4.82
CA GLU A 250 -30.42 -27.14 -5.22
C GLU A 250 -29.83 -27.93 -6.38
N ARG A 251 -28.80 -28.73 -6.06
CA ARG A 251 -28.56 -29.94 -6.83
C ARG A 251 -29.70 -30.87 -6.46
N GLY A 252 -30.67 -30.97 -7.35
CA GLY A 252 -31.63 -32.05 -7.36
C GLY A 252 -30.89 -33.37 -7.42
N VAL A 253 -30.77 -34.02 -6.26
CA VAL A 253 -30.72 -35.48 -6.07
C VAL A 253 -31.24 -35.75 -4.65
N SER A 254 -32.56 -35.76 -4.48
CA SER A 254 -33.25 -36.51 -3.40
C SER A 254 -34.76 -36.50 -3.64
N GLY A 255 -35.31 -37.67 -3.99
CA GLY A 255 -36.72 -37.93 -4.34
C GLY A 255 -36.78 -38.45 -5.78
N ASP A 256 -37.04 -39.71 -6.11
CA ASP A 256 -37.77 -40.78 -5.40
C ASP A 256 -37.05 -42.12 -5.53
N THR A 257 -36.91 -42.82 -4.41
CA THR A 257 -36.90 -44.28 -4.37
C THR A 257 -38.18 -44.72 -3.66
N SER A 258 -39.19 -45.04 -4.45
CA SER A 258 -40.23 -46.02 -4.13
C SER A 258 -40.29 -46.92 -5.37
N GLU A 259 -39.94 -48.22 -5.31
CA GLU A 259 -40.92 -49.31 -5.06
C GLU A 259 -42.20 -49.03 -5.88
N TRP A 260 -42.61 -49.84 -6.86
CA TRP A 260 -42.99 -51.24 -6.77
C TRP A 260 -42.89 -51.95 -8.14
N ASP A 261 -42.56 -53.24 -8.04
CA ASP A 261 -42.91 -54.40 -8.87
C ASP A 261 -43.73 -54.21 -10.15
N ASP A 262 -43.28 -54.86 -11.23
CA ASP A 262 -44.13 -55.81 -11.95
C ASP A 262 -43.22 -56.85 -12.66
N GLU A 263 -43.34 -58.09 -12.18
CA GLU A 263 -42.80 -59.31 -12.76
C GLU A 263 -43.54 -59.69 -14.07
N GLU A 264 -42.77 -60.30 -14.97
CA GLU A 264 -43.09 -61.36 -15.96
C GLU A 264 -44.53 -61.57 -16.48
N GLY A 265 -44.65 -61.73 -17.82
CA GLY A 265 -45.74 -62.50 -18.46
C GLY A 265 -46.28 -61.93 -19.76
#